data_AF-A0A7T7L1Z2-F1
#
_entry.id   AF-A0A7T7L1Z2-F1
#
_cell.length_a   1.000
_cell.length_b   1.000
_cell.length_c   1.000
_cell.angle_alpha   90.00
_cell.angle_beta   90.00
_cell.angle_gamma   90.00
#
_symmetry.space_group_name_H-M   'P 1'
#
loop_
_entity.id
_entity.type
_entity.pdbx_description
1 polymer ?
#
loop_
_entity_poly.entity_id
_entity_poly.type
_entity_poly.pdbx_seq_one_letter_code
_entity_poly.pdbx_strand_id
1 'polypeptide(L)'
;MNGRQEQLQAATGAGKDTRNGSQPCAGGSTQPEAPGPVFPHLAYADAVYAALTGEDMRPPLIVAAVSNTVLPTLTIRLSWPAGHPGLREGMWPKGLHVGWSHHLGWRADADPHGDQVRFLPLSTLASPAAVTDMVLHLAEHGMACDWEPDYPCARWEHAGHLDAALAEFEGRGVSW
;
A
#
# COMPACT_ATOMS: atom_id res chain seq x y z
N MET A 1 49.20 15.13 64.33
CA MET A 1 50.16 15.87 63.46
C MET A 1 50.69 14.89 62.43
N ASN A 2 50.51 15.18 61.13
CA ASN A 2 51.16 14.61 59.93
C ASN A 2 51.15 13.07 59.76
N GLY A 3 50.85 12.43 58.64
CA GLY A 3 50.74 12.83 57.24
C GLY A 3 51.21 11.66 56.35
N ARG A 4 50.85 11.70 55.06
CA ARG A 4 51.51 11.07 53.89
C ARG A 4 51.22 9.60 53.49
N GLN A 5 50.31 9.50 52.52
CA GLN A 5 50.29 8.77 51.23
C GLN A 5 51.28 7.64 50.89
N GLU A 6 50.66 6.57 50.36
CA GLU A 6 50.94 5.80 49.12
C GLU A 6 52.29 5.10 48.92
N GLN A 7 52.22 3.77 48.78
CA GLN A 7 52.76 3.02 47.63
C GLN A 7 52.44 1.52 47.77
N LEU A 8 51.62 0.99 46.87
CA LEU A 8 51.51 -0.45 46.61
C LEU A 8 51.68 -0.65 45.10
N GLN A 9 52.87 -1.08 44.70
CA GLN A 9 53.11 -1.70 43.40
C GLN A 9 53.54 -3.15 43.61
N ALA A 10 52.84 -4.03 42.87
CA ALA A 10 53.33 -5.21 42.13
C ALA A 10 54.01 -6.32 42.96
N ALA A 11 53.88 -7.62 42.70
CA ALA A 11 53.37 -8.44 41.62
C ALA A 11 53.04 -9.81 42.28
N THR A 12 52.54 -10.90 41.71
CA THR A 12 52.69 -11.49 40.38
C THR A 12 51.79 -12.74 40.37
N GLY A 13 51.17 -13.03 39.23
CA GLY A 13 50.97 -14.38 38.68
C GLY A 13 50.20 -15.44 39.47
N ALA A 14 49.05 -15.86 38.94
CA ALA A 14 48.60 -17.24 39.11
C ALA A 14 47.62 -17.65 37.99
N GLY A 15 47.98 -18.74 37.31
CA GLY A 15 47.06 -19.85 37.06
C GLY A 15 45.88 -19.61 36.13
N LYS A 16 46.05 -20.08 34.89
CA LYS A 16 44.94 -20.55 34.06
C LYS A 16 44.27 -21.73 34.78
N ASP A 17 43.07 -21.54 35.29
CA ASP A 17 42.21 -22.61 35.77
C ASP A 17 40.95 -22.71 34.91
N THR A 18 40.92 -23.76 34.08
CA THR A 18 39.79 -24.22 33.29
C THR A 18 38.84 -24.99 34.20
N ARG A 19 37.80 -24.34 34.75
CA ARG A 19 36.56 -24.99 35.22
C ARG A 19 35.55 -23.98 35.76
N ASN A 20 34.79 -23.37 34.86
CA ASN A 20 33.34 -23.21 35.01
C ASN A 20 32.77 -22.65 33.71
N GLY A 21 32.30 -23.56 32.87
CA GLY A 21 31.59 -23.22 31.65
C GLY A 21 30.20 -22.70 32.01
N SER A 22 29.98 -21.43 31.75
CA SER A 22 28.74 -20.87 31.21
C SER A 22 29.04 -19.45 30.76
N GLN A 23 29.73 -19.32 29.62
CA GLN A 23 29.63 -18.09 28.83
C GLN A 23 28.20 -18.05 28.27
N PRO A 24 27.43 -16.97 28.47
CA PRO A 24 26.30 -16.72 27.60
C PRO A 24 26.86 -16.53 26.19
N CYS A 25 26.39 -17.34 25.24
CA CYS A 25 26.65 -17.12 23.83
C CYS A 25 26.12 -15.73 23.45
N ALA A 26 27.00 -14.74 23.40
CA ALA A 26 26.79 -13.52 22.64
C ALA A 26 26.83 -13.92 21.16
N GLY A 27 25.68 -14.37 20.67
CA GLY A 27 25.51 -14.91 19.33
C GLY A 27 24.05 -15.10 18.99
N GLY A 28 23.18 -14.25 19.54
CA GLY A 28 21.91 -13.97 18.91
C GLY A 28 22.22 -13.18 17.65
N SER A 29 22.58 -13.86 16.57
CA SER A 29 22.38 -13.30 15.24
C SER A 29 20.91 -12.95 15.17
N THR A 30 20.61 -11.68 15.42
CA THR A 30 19.41 -11.05 14.89
C THR A 30 19.60 -11.19 13.39
N GLN A 31 19.13 -12.31 12.81
CA GLN A 31 18.79 -12.26 11.41
C GLN A 31 17.92 -11.01 11.29
N PRO A 32 18.25 -10.04 10.43
CA PRO A 32 17.27 -9.04 10.09
C PRO A 32 16.06 -9.85 9.66
N GLU A 33 14.97 -9.76 10.45
CA GLU A 33 13.68 -10.30 10.08
C GLU A 33 13.49 -9.89 8.64
N ALA A 34 13.40 -10.87 7.74
CA ALA A 34 13.20 -10.57 6.33
C ALA A 34 12.04 -9.59 6.28
N PRO A 35 12.24 -8.35 5.77
CA PRO A 35 11.22 -7.32 5.88
C PRO A 35 9.94 -7.93 5.32
N GLY A 36 8.89 -7.94 6.16
CA GLY A 36 7.61 -8.50 5.79
C GLY A 36 7.13 -7.95 4.45
N PRO A 37 6.19 -8.63 3.76
CA PRO A 37 5.73 -8.19 2.45
C PRO A 37 5.33 -6.72 2.50
N VAL A 38 6.04 -5.88 1.75
CA VAL A 38 5.72 -4.47 1.59
C VAL A 38 4.56 -4.43 0.60
N PHE A 39 3.44 -3.83 1.01
CA PHE A 39 2.29 -3.57 0.16
C PHE A 39 2.30 -2.09 -0.26
N PRO A 40 3.12 -1.70 -1.25
CA PRO A 40 3.41 -0.30 -1.51
C PRO A 40 2.19 0.49 -1.99
N HIS A 41 1.18 -0.19 -2.54
CA HIS A 41 -0.06 0.44 -2.99
C HIS A 41 -0.99 0.88 -1.85
N LEU A 42 -0.74 0.48 -0.60
CA LEU A 42 -1.57 0.90 0.55
C LEU A 42 -1.56 2.42 0.73
N ALA A 43 -0.40 3.06 0.64
CA ALA A 43 -0.30 4.52 0.77
C ALA A 43 -1.11 5.25 -0.32
N TYR A 44 -1.16 4.68 -1.51
CA TYR A 44 -1.97 5.21 -2.61
C TYR A 44 -3.46 4.95 -2.39
N ALA A 45 -3.83 3.77 -1.90
CA ALA A 45 -5.20 3.43 -1.53
C ALA A 45 -5.75 4.39 -0.46
N ASP A 46 -4.94 4.70 0.56
CA ASP A 46 -5.28 5.65 1.62
C ASP A 46 -5.46 7.07 1.07
N ALA A 47 -4.57 7.51 0.17
CA ALA A 47 -4.67 8.82 -0.45
C ALA A 47 -5.95 8.98 -1.29
N VAL A 48 -6.30 7.95 -2.08
CA VAL A 48 -7.56 7.92 -2.85
C VAL A 48 -8.77 7.91 -1.92
N TYR A 49 -8.73 7.10 -0.86
CA TYR A 49 -9.81 7.02 0.13
C TYR A 49 -10.05 8.36 0.83
N ALA A 50 -8.96 9.06 1.22
CA ALA A 50 -9.04 10.37 1.84
C ALA A 50 -9.66 11.41 0.91
N ALA A 51 -9.28 11.43 -0.37
CA ALA A 51 -9.87 12.35 -1.36
C ALA A 51 -11.36 12.09 -1.57
N LEU A 52 -11.76 10.82 -1.75
CA LEU A 52 -13.18 10.44 -1.89
C LEU A 52 -14.00 10.80 -0.66
N THR A 53 -13.42 10.68 0.54
CA THR A 53 -14.08 11.07 1.78
C THR A 53 -14.26 12.58 1.89
N GLY A 54 -13.34 13.37 1.32
CA GLY A 54 -13.44 14.84 1.29
C GLY A 54 -14.60 15.36 0.43
N GLU A 55 -15.04 14.59 -0.57
CA GLU A 55 -16.15 14.91 -1.46
C GLU A 55 -17.44 14.13 -1.11
N ASP A 56 -17.57 13.65 0.13
CA ASP A 56 -18.71 12.85 0.62
C ASP A 56 -18.99 11.56 -0.18
N MET A 57 -18.04 11.13 -1.03
CA MET A 57 -18.16 9.95 -1.89
C MET A 57 -17.43 8.74 -1.29
N ARG A 58 -17.52 8.58 0.04
CA ARG A 58 -16.79 7.58 0.81
C ARG A 58 -17.22 6.15 0.47
N PRO A 59 -16.33 5.27 -0.03
CA PRO A 59 -16.66 3.85 -0.24
C PRO A 59 -16.81 3.13 1.10
N PRO A 60 -17.93 2.43 1.36
CA PRO A 60 -18.09 1.60 2.55
C PRO A 60 -17.07 0.46 2.64
N LEU A 61 -16.58 -0.03 1.51
CA LEU A 61 -15.59 -1.09 1.43
C LEU A 61 -14.43 -0.69 0.53
N ILE A 62 -13.22 -0.76 1.10
CA ILE A 62 -11.95 -0.71 0.39
C ILE A 62 -11.19 -2.02 0.63
N VAL A 63 -10.73 -2.64 -0.44
CA VAL A 63 -9.91 -3.85 -0.39
C VAL A 63 -8.63 -3.58 -1.15
N ALA A 64 -7.50 -3.62 -0.46
CA ALA A 64 -6.18 -3.61 -1.07
C ALA A 64 -5.56 -5.00 -0.91
N ALA A 65 -5.16 -5.62 -2.02
CA ALA A 65 -4.72 -7.01 -2.01
C ALA A 65 -3.56 -7.25 -2.97
N VAL A 66 -2.94 -8.43 -2.81
CA VAL A 66 -2.10 -9.06 -3.84
C VAL A 66 -2.93 -10.16 -4.47
N SER A 67 -3.18 -10.06 -5.77
CA SER A 67 -3.78 -11.12 -6.56
C SER A 67 -2.69 -12.05 -7.07
N ASN A 68 -2.72 -13.31 -6.61
CA ASN A 68 -1.78 -14.35 -7.04
C ASN A 68 -2.27 -15.05 -8.33
N THR A 69 -2.46 -14.25 -9.38
CA THR A 69 -2.63 -14.78 -10.74
C THR A 69 -1.28 -15.23 -11.31
N VAL A 70 -1.16 -15.42 -12.63
CA VAL A 70 0.10 -15.81 -13.31
C VAL A 70 1.29 -14.94 -12.89
N LEU A 71 1.04 -13.65 -12.62
CA LEU A 71 1.99 -12.74 -11.99
C LEU A 71 1.33 -12.10 -10.75
N PRO A 72 2.07 -11.95 -9.63
CA PRO A 72 1.59 -11.24 -8.45
C PRO A 72 1.16 -9.82 -8.84
N THR A 73 -0.11 -9.49 -8.63
CA THR A 73 -0.67 -8.19 -9.01
C THR A 73 -1.17 -7.44 -7.79
N LEU A 74 -0.60 -6.27 -7.49
CA LEU A 74 -1.17 -5.35 -6.51
C LEU A 74 -2.48 -4.76 -7.04
N THR A 75 -3.53 -4.80 -6.22
CA THR A 75 -4.86 -4.31 -6.57
C THR A 75 -5.48 -3.48 -5.45
N ILE A 76 -6.33 -2.52 -5.83
CA ILE A 76 -7.23 -1.79 -4.95
C ILE A 76 -8.64 -1.95 -5.51
N ARG A 77 -9.63 -2.16 -4.65
CA ARG A 77 -11.05 -2.17 -5.01
C ARG A 77 -11.82 -1.28 -4.06
N LEU A 78 -12.54 -0.33 -4.63
CA LEU A 78 -13.48 0.57 -3.97
C LEU A 78 -14.89 0.12 -4.34
N SER A 79 -15.79 0.05 -3.37
CA SER A 79 -17.14 -0.48 -3.61
C SER A 79 -18.20 0.35 -2.91
N TRP A 80 -19.24 0.70 -3.67
CA TRP A 80 -20.45 1.36 -3.20
C TRP A 80 -21.64 0.43 -3.49
N PRO A 81 -22.39 -0.01 -2.47
CA PRO A 81 -23.53 -0.88 -2.67
C PRO A 81 -24.66 -0.15 -3.41
N ALA A 82 -25.57 -0.91 -4.00
CA ALA A 82 -26.81 -0.36 -4.57
C ALA A 82 -27.57 0.46 -3.50
N GLY A 83 -28.10 1.62 -3.90
CA GLY A 83 -28.80 2.54 -3.00
C GLY A 83 -27.90 3.37 -2.09
N HIS A 84 -26.57 3.33 -2.27
CA HIS A 84 -25.66 4.26 -1.60
C HIS A 84 -26.04 5.71 -1.95
N PRO A 85 -26.08 6.65 -0.98
CA PRO A 85 -26.60 8.01 -1.18
C PRO A 85 -25.81 8.83 -2.20
N GLY A 86 -24.52 8.54 -2.38
CA GLY A 86 -23.69 9.16 -3.40
C GLY A 86 -23.87 8.59 -4.81
N LEU A 87 -24.69 7.55 -5.00
CA LEU A 87 -24.99 6.98 -6.31
C LEU A 87 -26.36 7.43 -6.79
N ARG A 88 -26.49 7.76 -8.08
CA ARG A 88 -27.77 8.08 -8.68
C ARG A 88 -28.72 6.87 -8.66
N GLU A 89 -29.97 7.13 -8.23
CA GLU A 89 -31.00 6.09 -8.13
C GLU A 89 -31.28 5.43 -9.49
N GLY A 90 -31.41 4.10 -9.48
CA GLY A 90 -31.69 3.30 -10.67
C GLY A 90 -30.52 3.12 -11.64
N MET A 91 -29.45 3.91 -11.52
CA MET A 91 -28.29 3.84 -12.41
C MET A 91 -27.35 2.68 -12.07
N TRP A 92 -27.20 2.39 -10.77
CA TRP A 92 -26.31 1.36 -10.24
C TRP A 92 -27.10 0.30 -9.46
N PRO A 93 -27.95 -0.51 -10.13
CA PRO A 93 -28.85 -1.45 -9.46
C PRO A 93 -28.12 -2.56 -8.67
N LYS A 94 -26.85 -2.82 -8.99
CA LYS A 94 -25.98 -3.79 -8.32
C LYS A 94 -24.84 -3.11 -7.52
N GLY A 95 -24.80 -1.78 -7.51
CA GLY A 95 -23.71 -0.99 -6.95
C GLY A 95 -22.64 -0.60 -7.97
N LEU A 96 -21.71 0.24 -7.54
CA LEU A 96 -20.54 0.68 -8.31
C LEU A 96 -19.29 0.08 -7.68
N HIS A 97 -18.41 -0.48 -8.51
CA HIS A 97 -17.08 -0.86 -8.11
C HIS A 97 -16.06 -0.15 -8.98
N VAL A 98 -15.00 0.36 -8.34
CA VAL A 98 -13.86 0.95 -9.03
C VAL A 98 -12.62 0.21 -8.57
N GLY A 99 -11.93 -0.39 -9.54
CA GLY A 99 -10.74 -1.19 -9.34
C GLY A 99 -9.51 -0.47 -9.87
N TRP A 100 -8.39 -0.69 -9.21
CA TRP A 100 -7.06 -0.35 -9.68
C TRP A 100 -6.19 -1.60 -9.67
N SER A 101 -5.31 -1.70 -10.66
CA SER A 101 -4.16 -2.59 -10.62
C SER A 101 -2.94 -1.90 -11.19
N HIS A 102 -1.76 -2.23 -10.67
CA HIS A 102 -0.54 -1.59 -11.16
C HIS A 102 -0.23 -1.91 -12.63
N HIS A 103 -0.72 -3.04 -13.16
CA HIS A 103 -0.53 -3.41 -14.58
C HIS A 103 -1.59 -2.84 -15.52
N LEU A 104 -2.87 -2.82 -15.12
CA LEU A 104 -3.97 -2.44 -16.02
C LEU A 104 -4.54 -1.04 -15.73
N GLY A 105 -4.08 -0.37 -14.68
CA GLY A 105 -4.63 0.92 -14.26
C GLY A 105 -6.02 0.79 -13.68
N TRP A 106 -6.85 1.81 -13.93
CA TRP A 106 -8.18 1.98 -13.35
C TRP A 106 -9.29 1.39 -14.21
N ARG A 107 -10.29 0.80 -13.56
CA ARG A 107 -11.49 0.26 -14.19
C ARG A 107 -12.71 0.46 -13.31
N ALA A 108 -13.90 0.51 -13.91
CA ALA A 108 -15.17 0.46 -13.22
C ALA A 108 -15.98 -0.75 -13.66
N ASP A 109 -16.80 -1.28 -12.76
CA ASP A 109 -17.76 -2.33 -13.05
C ASP A 109 -19.04 -2.16 -12.23
N ALA A 110 -20.16 -2.62 -12.81
CA ALA A 110 -21.47 -2.62 -12.16
C ALA A 110 -21.79 -3.96 -11.48
N ASP A 111 -20.87 -4.92 -11.49
CA ASP A 111 -21.06 -6.23 -10.88
C ASP A 111 -19.71 -6.78 -10.39
N PRO A 112 -19.58 -7.17 -9.10
CA PRO A 112 -18.39 -7.83 -8.57
C PRO A 112 -17.89 -9.02 -9.41
N HIS A 113 -18.78 -9.65 -10.17
CA HIS A 113 -18.53 -10.84 -10.97
C HIS A 113 -18.12 -10.54 -12.43
N GLY A 114 -18.13 -9.26 -12.86
CA GLY A 114 -17.37 -8.81 -14.03
C GLY A 114 -18.06 -8.81 -15.39
N ASP A 115 -19.40 -8.87 -15.46
CA ASP A 115 -20.10 -8.92 -16.76
C ASP A 115 -20.08 -7.59 -17.54
N GLN A 116 -19.80 -6.46 -16.87
CA GLN A 116 -19.63 -5.15 -17.51
C GLN A 116 -18.46 -4.41 -16.87
N VAL A 117 -17.29 -4.47 -17.51
CA VAL A 117 -16.07 -3.78 -17.09
C VAL A 117 -15.72 -2.70 -18.11
N ARG A 118 -15.44 -1.49 -17.62
CA ARG A 118 -14.93 -0.37 -18.42
C ARG A 118 -13.56 0.07 -17.90
N PHE A 119 -12.56 0.13 -18.77
CA PHE A 119 -11.29 0.78 -18.44
C PHE A 119 -11.47 2.29 -18.40
N LEU A 120 -10.96 2.92 -17.35
CA LEU A 120 -11.10 4.34 -17.12
C LEU A 120 -9.91 5.07 -17.75
N PRO A 121 -10.11 6.21 -18.44
CA PRO A 121 -9.04 7.00 -19.05
C PRO A 121 -8.23 7.80 -18.00
N LEU A 122 -7.81 7.11 -16.94
CA LEU A 122 -6.96 7.62 -15.87
C LEU A 122 -5.55 7.06 -16.04
N SER A 123 -4.54 7.87 -15.74
CA SER A 123 -3.18 7.36 -15.52
C SER A 123 -3.21 6.29 -14.42
N THR A 124 -2.36 5.25 -14.53
CA THR A 124 -2.26 4.20 -13.50
C THR A 124 -2.10 4.80 -12.10
N LEU A 125 -1.23 5.79 -11.95
CA LEU A 125 -1.05 6.55 -10.70
C LEU A 125 -1.63 7.97 -10.82
N ALA A 126 -2.88 8.06 -11.25
CA ALA A 126 -3.63 9.32 -11.27
C ALA A 126 -3.70 9.97 -9.88
N SER A 127 -3.82 11.29 -9.85
CA SER A 127 -4.00 12.02 -8.60
C SER A 127 -5.31 11.58 -7.92
N PRO A 128 -5.35 11.52 -6.58
CA PRO A 128 -6.58 11.22 -5.84
C PRO A 128 -7.76 12.12 -6.24
N ALA A 129 -7.50 13.38 -6.59
CA ALA A 129 -8.51 14.31 -7.08
C ALA A 129 -9.09 13.88 -8.43
N ALA A 130 -8.26 13.47 -9.41
CA ALA A 130 -8.74 12.98 -10.70
C ALA A 130 -9.53 11.66 -10.57
N VAL A 131 -9.12 10.78 -9.65
CA VAL A 131 -9.89 9.56 -9.34
C VAL A 131 -11.25 9.92 -8.75
N THR A 132 -11.29 10.91 -7.85
CA THR A 132 -12.53 11.36 -7.20
C THR A 132 -13.49 11.97 -8.22
N ASP A 133 -13.01 12.85 -9.10
CA ASP A 133 -13.79 13.44 -10.19
C ASP A 133 -14.41 12.38 -11.11
N MET A 134 -13.60 11.40 -11.53
CA MET A 134 -14.10 10.25 -12.30
C MET A 134 -15.18 9.46 -11.56
N VAL A 135 -15.01 9.20 -10.26
CA VAL A 135 -16.00 8.48 -9.45
C VAL A 135 -17.31 9.25 -9.37
N LEU A 136 -17.24 10.58 -9.17
CA LEU A 136 -18.43 11.44 -9.16
C LEU A 136 -19.14 11.42 -10.52
N HIS A 137 -18.39 11.49 -11.62
CA HIS A 137 -18.94 11.37 -12.97
C HIS A 137 -19.65 10.03 -13.17
N LEU A 138 -19.00 8.92 -12.80
CA LEU A 138 -19.61 7.59 -12.89
C LEU A 138 -20.87 7.50 -12.02
N ALA A 139 -20.85 8.05 -10.82
CA ALA A 139 -21.98 8.03 -9.91
C ALA A 139 -23.22 8.76 -10.48
N GLU A 140 -23.02 9.86 -11.21
CA GLU A 140 -24.08 10.71 -11.77
C GLU A 140 -24.54 10.28 -13.18
N HIS A 141 -23.61 9.82 -14.02
CA HIS A 141 -23.83 9.58 -15.45
C HIS A 141 -23.70 8.11 -15.88
N GLY A 142 -23.13 7.26 -15.04
CA GLY A 142 -22.96 5.84 -15.31
C GLY A 142 -21.84 5.54 -16.31
N MET A 143 -21.72 4.28 -16.73
CA MET A 143 -20.62 3.83 -17.59
C MET A 143 -20.79 4.17 -19.08
N ALA A 144 -21.99 4.56 -19.52
CA ALA A 144 -22.27 4.82 -20.94
C ALA A 144 -21.89 6.24 -21.39
N CYS A 145 -21.70 7.16 -20.44
CA CYS A 145 -21.32 8.54 -20.73
C CYS A 145 -19.80 8.67 -20.72
N ASP A 146 -19.23 9.32 -21.73
CA ASP A 146 -17.81 9.64 -21.74
C ASP A 146 -17.49 10.70 -20.69
N TRP A 147 -16.32 10.53 -20.08
CA TRP A 147 -15.77 11.47 -19.11
C TRP A 147 -14.67 12.27 -19.79
N GLU A 148 -14.81 13.59 -19.76
CA GLU A 148 -13.78 14.53 -20.16
C GLU A 148 -13.36 15.30 -18.91
N PRO A 149 -12.10 15.17 -18.46
CA PRO A 149 -11.67 15.86 -17.27
C PRO A 149 -11.46 17.35 -17.56
N ASP A 150 -11.87 18.21 -16.62
CA ASP A 150 -11.68 19.67 -16.72
C ASP A 150 -10.19 20.07 -16.79
N TYR A 151 -9.30 19.20 -16.29
CA TYR A 151 -7.85 19.38 -16.30
C TYR A 151 -7.16 18.06 -16.69
N PRO A 152 -5.94 18.09 -17.24
CA PRO A 152 -5.19 16.87 -17.49
C PRO A 152 -5.12 16.03 -16.20
N CYS A 153 -5.40 14.72 -16.30
CA CYS A 153 -5.32 13.78 -15.18
C CYS A 153 -3.92 13.80 -14.56
N ALA A 154 -3.72 14.68 -13.59
CA ALA A 154 -2.43 14.88 -12.94
C ALA A 154 -1.99 13.55 -12.33
N ARG A 155 -0.68 13.30 -12.33
CA ARG A 155 -0.11 12.13 -11.65
C ARG A 155 -0.09 12.41 -10.14
N TRP A 156 -0.24 11.38 -9.32
CA TRP A 156 -0.11 11.49 -7.87
C TRP A 156 1.29 11.99 -7.48
N GLU A 157 1.37 12.91 -6.51
CA GLU A 157 2.62 13.57 -6.11
C GLU A 157 3.68 12.62 -5.57
N HIS A 158 3.27 11.51 -4.96
CA HIS A 158 4.16 10.47 -4.44
C HIS A 158 4.33 9.28 -5.39
N ALA A 159 3.85 9.39 -6.63
CA ALA A 159 3.90 8.31 -7.60
C ALA A 159 5.33 7.78 -7.82
N GLY A 160 6.36 8.63 -7.80
CA GLY A 160 7.75 8.20 -7.97
C GLY A 160 8.24 7.21 -6.90
N HIS A 161 7.80 7.37 -5.64
CA HIS A 161 8.12 6.41 -4.58
C HIS A 161 7.38 5.08 -4.80
N LEU A 162 6.13 5.15 -5.24
CA LEU A 162 5.36 3.95 -5.57
C LEU A 162 5.92 3.23 -6.79
N ASP A 163 6.33 3.94 -7.84
CA ASP A 163 6.98 3.34 -9.02
C ASP A 163 8.24 2.56 -8.64
N ALA A 164 9.11 3.13 -7.79
CA ALA A 164 10.29 2.45 -7.30
C ALA A 164 9.94 1.17 -6.50
N ALA A 165 8.93 1.27 -5.63
CA ALA A 165 8.48 0.13 -4.84
C ALA A 165 7.77 -0.94 -5.69
N LEU A 166 7.07 -0.56 -6.76
CA LEU A 166 6.49 -1.47 -7.74
C LEU A 166 7.58 -2.22 -8.50
N ALA A 167 8.63 -1.52 -8.96
CA ALA A 167 9.77 -2.15 -9.61
C ALA A 167 10.47 -3.17 -8.70
N GLU A 168 10.64 -2.86 -7.41
CA GLU A 168 11.15 -3.83 -6.44
C GLU A 168 10.20 -5.02 -6.24
N PHE A 169 8.89 -4.75 -6.13
CA PHE A 169 7.88 -5.79 -5.96
C PHE A 169 7.87 -6.77 -7.15
N GLU A 170 7.90 -6.24 -8.37
CA GLU A 170 8.02 -7.03 -9.60
C GLU A 170 9.34 -7.82 -9.67
N GLY A 171 10.45 -7.19 -9.27
CA GLY A 171 11.77 -7.83 -9.21
C GLY A 171 11.86 -9.00 -8.22
N ARG A 172 11.11 -8.95 -7.11
CA ARG A 172 10.99 -10.06 -6.15
C ARG A 172 10.09 -11.19 -6.68
N GLY A 173 9.19 -10.88 -7.62
CA GLY A 173 8.20 -11.80 -8.18
C GLY A 173 8.74 -12.87 -9.15
N VAL A 174 10.05 -12.92 -9.41
CA VAL A 174 10.69 -13.82 -10.40
C VAL A 174 11.43 -15.02 -9.78
N SER A 175 11.30 -15.26 -8.47
CA SER A 175 11.91 -16.43 -7.82
C SER A 175 10.90 -17.15 -6.93
N TRP A 176 10.26 -18.18 -7.47
CA TRP A 176 9.59 -19.23 -6.72
C TRP A 176 10.14 -20.58 -7.16
#